data_AF-A0A8R1IN21-F1
#
_entry.id   AF-A0A8R1IN21-F1
#
_cell.length_a   1.000
_cell.length_b   1.000
_cell.length_c   1.000
_cell.angle_alpha   90.00
_cell.angle_beta   90.00
_cell.angle_gamma   90.00
#
_symmetry.space_group_name_H-M   'P 1'
#
loop_
_entity.id
_entity.type
_entity.pdbx_description
1 polymer ?
#
loop_
_entity_poly.entity_id
_entity_poly.type
_entity_poly.pdbx_seq_one_letter_code
_entity_poly.pdbx_strand_id
1 'polypeptide(L)'
;MYEYFLSIAHDLIRKFVPVKKVNMLARRHSTAVIKLQKTKLKVWRREGNSPCYKELSTKLKNLLHKEDLDFNEIHLNKSSPKAFFNFINSRYKNDQEIGILKDAKNTQVTSDYMKAELLSNCFSNAFTEDKSTNTDFPYRTNHFINSLCFEPFIVESILSKLTPKCNTTPDGIPAIFLKRTCTSIALPLSIIFRNSYNQAVLPSFWKTALVKPLHKKGSRSDPNNYRPISLTSAVGKVMEKMVRKSIILFLDDFKLLSNSQYGFRSKMGTESQLLSYQSKLVTNYLSKQTTFSVYIDFRKAFDTVGTKKLLIKLERYGIRNHLLRWLENFLSNRTQRVIINGVMSEEKSVLSGVPQGSVLGPLLFLLFVNDIGDNFNSDYLLYADDLKIFSTDKSSIQRDLDSLSTWCENWQMSVAPNKCETIAFYHSKRGMDKDTKFTIGGATVPITSRIRDLGMFFTSDLSFSNHIDTVLRKAHQRVNIFSMCSVMRVSTLSSNVSLFM
;
A
#
# COMPACT_ATOMS: atom_id res chain seq x y z
N MET A 1 22.76 23.19 -1.03
CA MET A 1 23.12 22.49 0.23
C MET A 1 22.89 20.99 0.15
N TYR A 2 21.69 20.50 -0.21
CA TYR A 2 21.45 19.06 -0.32
C TYR A 2 22.31 18.35 -1.38
N GLU A 3 22.49 18.95 -2.55
CA GLU A 3 23.35 18.38 -3.60
C GLU A 3 24.81 18.23 -3.16
N TYR A 4 25.33 19.20 -2.39
CA TYR A 4 26.66 19.09 -1.78
C TYR A 4 26.73 17.97 -0.73
N PHE A 5 25.68 17.80 0.08
CA PHE A 5 25.57 16.65 0.96
C PHE A 5 25.57 15.33 0.18
N LEU A 6 24.83 15.26 -0.94
CA LEU A 6 24.80 14.07 -1.80
C LEU A 6 26.15 13.77 -2.42
N SER A 7 26.89 14.77 -2.91
CA SER A 7 28.20 14.55 -3.51
C SER A 7 29.18 13.93 -2.50
N ILE A 8 29.19 14.44 -1.26
CA ILE A 8 30.00 13.87 -0.17
C ILE A 8 29.50 12.46 0.17
N ALA A 9 28.19 12.26 0.34
CA ALA A 9 27.64 10.97 0.70
C ALA A 9 27.96 9.89 -0.35
N HIS A 10 27.84 10.21 -1.64
CA HIS A 10 28.21 9.29 -2.73
C HIS A 10 29.71 9.00 -2.79
N ASP A 11 30.56 10.00 -2.52
CA ASP A 11 32.00 9.78 -2.41
C ASP A 11 32.34 8.82 -1.26
N LEU A 12 31.76 9.04 -0.08
CA LEU A 12 31.94 8.17 1.08
C LEU A 12 31.39 6.76 0.82
N ILE A 13 30.23 6.64 0.18
CA ILE A 13 29.67 5.33 -0.20
C ILE A 13 30.62 4.60 -1.14
N ARG A 14 31.12 5.27 -2.18
CA ARG A 14 32.06 4.66 -3.13
C ARG A 14 33.38 4.24 -2.48
N LYS A 15 33.91 5.04 -1.56
CA LYS A 15 35.18 4.78 -0.87
C LYS A 15 35.09 3.69 0.19
N PHE A 16 34.00 3.66 0.97
CA PHE A 16 33.93 2.88 2.20
C PHE A 16 32.86 1.78 2.22
N VAL A 17 31.92 1.76 1.27
CA VAL A 17 30.88 0.72 1.20
C VAL A 17 31.30 -0.36 0.20
N PRO A 18 31.62 -1.58 0.64
CA PRO A 18 32.08 -2.64 -0.25
C PRO A 18 30.96 -3.11 -1.18
N VAL A 19 31.26 -3.21 -2.48
CA VAL A 19 30.35 -3.76 -3.48
C VAL A 19 30.43 -5.28 -3.45
N LYS A 20 29.30 -5.95 -3.22
CA LYS A 20 29.20 -7.42 -3.27
C LYS A 20 28.42 -7.86 -4.50
N LYS A 21 29.07 -8.57 -5.43
CA LYS A 21 28.36 -9.30 -6.49
C LYS A 21 27.57 -10.43 -5.84
N VAL A 22 26.23 -10.34 -5.88
CA VAL A 22 25.35 -11.40 -5.40
C VAL A 22 25.12 -12.37 -6.55
N ASN A 23 25.65 -13.58 -6.45
CA ASN A 23 25.31 -14.64 -7.39
C ASN A 23 23.92 -15.18 -7.03
N MET A 24 22.90 -14.70 -7.74
CA MET A 24 21.48 -15.00 -7.48
C MET A 24 21.14 -16.50 -7.66
N LEU A 25 21.99 -17.25 -8.39
CA LEU A 25 21.72 -18.64 -8.78
C LEU A 25 22.34 -19.71 -7.85
N ALA A 26 23.19 -19.33 -6.90
CA ALA A 26 23.89 -20.30 -6.05
C ALA A 26 23.18 -20.46 -4.71
N ARG A 27 22.24 -21.43 -4.62
CA ARG A 27 21.79 -21.93 -3.32
C ARG A 27 23.02 -22.46 -2.57
N ARG A 28 23.28 -21.93 -1.38
CA ARG A 28 24.40 -22.38 -0.56
C ARG A 28 24.06 -23.74 0.03
N HIS A 29 24.67 -24.78 -0.50
CA HIS A 29 24.57 -26.15 -0.01
C HIS A 29 25.65 -26.45 1.03
N SER A 30 25.37 -27.41 1.90
CA SER A 30 26.31 -27.96 2.85
C SER A 30 27.54 -28.55 2.16
N THR A 31 28.65 -28.59 2.89
CA THR A 31 29.91 -29.17 2.42
C THR A 31 29.74 -30.62 1.94
N ALA A 32 28.83 -31.38 2.56
CA ALA A 32 28.52 -32.76 2.18
C ALA A 32 27.87 -32.84 0.78
N VAL A 33 26.87 -32.01 0.50
CA VAL A 33 26.21 -31.94 -0.82
C VAL A 33 27.20 -31.49 -1.89
N ILE A 34 28.02 -30.48 -1.62
CA ILE A 34 29.04 -29.98 -2.56
C ILE A 34 30.06 -31.09 -2.88
N LYS A 35 30.51 -31.84 -1.87
CA LYS A 35 31.42 -32.99 -2.06
C LYS A 35 30.76 -34.05 -2.95
N LEU A 36 29.52 -34.44 -2.67
CA LEU A 36 28.78 -35.43 -3.48
C LEU A 36 28.54 -34.97 -4.93
N GLN A 37 28.21 -33.69 -5.15
CA GLN A 37 28.08 -33.11 -6.49
C GLN A 37 29.38 -33.23 -7.29
N LYS A 38 30.52 -32.90 -6.65
CA LYS A 38 31.85 -33.03 -7.27
C LYS A 38 32.20 -34.49 -7.57
N THR A 39 31.95 -35.41 -6.64
CA THR A 39 32.22 -36.85 -6.84
C THR A 39 31.34 -37.43 -7.94
N LYS A 40 30.04 -37.11 -7.95
CA LYS A 40 29.10 -37.51 -9.01
C LYS A 40 29.56 -37.03 -10.39
N LEU A 41 30.00 -35.76 -10.49
CA LEU A 41 30.51 -35.19 -11.74
C LEU A 41 31.78 -35.90 -12.23
N LYS A 42 32.70 -36.25 -11.32
CA LYS A 42 33.91 -37.02 -11.66
C LYS A 42 33.58 -38.41 -12.21
N VAL A 43 32.66 -39.13 -11.55
CA VAL A 43 32.21 -40.46 -12.01
C VAL A 43 31.51 -40.37 -13.36
N TRP A 44 30.64 -39.38 -13.57
CA TRP A 44 29.98 -39.16 -14.86
C TRP A 44 31.00 -38.92 -15.99
N ARG A 45 32.04 -38.12 -15.76
CA ARG A 45 33.09 -37.85 -16.75
C ARG A 45 33.95 -39.08 -17.08
N ARG A 46 34.10 -40.02 -16.14
CA ARG A 46 34.94 -41.22 -16.30
C ARG A 46 34.16 -42.40 -16.88
N GLU A 47 32.94 -42.61 -16.42
CA GLU A 47 32.17 -43.85 -16.63
C GLU A 47 30.78 -43.62 -17.25
N GLY A 48 30.37 -42.36 -17.47
CA GLY A 48 29.03 -42.05 -17.96
C GLY A 48 27.92 -42.44 -16.97
N ASN A 49 26.84 -43.04 -17.49
CA ASN A 49 25.65 -43.43 -16.72
C ASN A 49 25.80 -44.80 -16.04
N SER A 50 26.91 -45.01 -15.33
CA SER A 50 27.24 -46.27 -14.65
C SER A 50 26.36 -46.56 -13.43
N PRO A 51 26.33 -47.80 -12.91
CA PRO A 51 25.67 -48.11 -11.63
C PRO A 51 26.16 -47.23 -10.48
N CYS A 52 27.46 -46.94 -10.43
CA CYS A 52 28.06 -46.04 -9.44
C CYS A 52 27.52 -44.60 -9.59
N TYR A 53 27.37 -44.10 -10.82
CA TYR A 53 26.73 -42.81 -11.07
C TYR A 53 25.28 -42.76 -10.57
N LYS A 54 24.50 -43.82 -10.84
CA LYS A 54 23.10 -43.93 -10.39
C LYS A 54 23.00 -43.94 -8.86
N GLU A 55 23.86 -44.70 -8.18
CA GLU A 55 23.90 -44.75 -6.71
C GLU A 55 24.25 -43.38 -6.11
N LEU A 56 25.27 -42.70 -6.64
CA LEU A 56 25.62 -41.34 -6.23
C LEU A 56 24.52 -40.33 -6.52
N SER A 57 23.78 -40.51 -7.62
CA SER A 57 22.63 -39.67 -7.95
C SER A 57 21.50 -39.83 -6.93
N THR A 58 21.20 -41.07 -6.52
CA THR A 58 20.20 -41.35 -5.48
C THR A 58 20.64 -40.80 -4.12
N LYS A 59 21.90 -41.00 -3.72
CA LYS A 59 22.46 -40.42 -2.48
C LYS A 59 22.38 -38.90 -2.48
N LEU A 60 22.75 -38.26 -3.59
CA LEU A 60 22.65 -36.81 -3.73
C LEU A 60 21.20 -36.32 -3.66
N LYS A 61 20.26 -37.00 -4.32
CA LYS A 61 18.83 -36.66 -4.27
C LYS A 61 18.29 -36.74 -2.84
N ASN A 62 18.61 -37.80 -2.10
CA ASN A 62 18.18 -37.98 -0.71
C ASN A 62 18.78 -36.91 0.21
N LEU A 63 20.07 -36.58 0.03
CA LEU A 63 20.73 -35.57 0.84
C LEU A 63 20.20 -34.15 0.56
N LEU A 64 19.94 -33.81 -0.70
CA LEU A 64 19.29 -32.56 -1.08
C LEU A 64 17.88 -32.45 -0.50
N HIS A 65 17.13 -33.55 -0.52
CA HIS A 65 15.79 -33.59 0.07
C HIS A 65 15.84 -33.38 1.59
N LYS A 66 16.76 -34.06 2.29
CA LYS A 66 16.98 -33.88 3.72
C LYS A 66 17.39 -32.45 4.07
N GLU A 67 18.30 -31.85 3.30
CA GLU A 67 18.75 -30.47 3.50
C GLU A 67 17.62 -29.45 3.29
N ASP A 68 16.72 -29.67 2.31
CA ASP A 68 15.55 -28.81 2.14
C ASP A 68 14.57 -28.96 3.30
N LEU A 69 14.31 -30.19 3.79
CA LEU A 69 13.48 -30.45 4.96
C LEU A 69 14.02 -29.76 6.22
N ASP A 70 15.31 -29.95 6.54
CA ASP A 70 15.95 -29.36 7.71
C ASP A 70 15.92 -27.82 7.63
N PHE A 71 16.18 -27.25 6.45
CA PHE A 71 16.05 -25.81 6.21
C PHE A 71 14.63 -25.31 6.44
N ASN A 72 13.62 -26.04 5.95
CA ASN A 72 12.22 -25.67 6.12
C ASN A 72 11.80 -25.72 7.59
N GLU A 73 12.14 -26.79 8.32
CA GLU A 73 11.83 -26.93 9.75
C GLU A 73 12.44 -25.81 10.58
N ILE A 74 13.71 -25.45 10.34
CA ILE A 74 14.37 -24.33 11.03
C ILE A 74 13.61 -23.01 10.82
N HIS A 75 13.09 -22.79 9.62
CA HIS A 75 12.36 -21.55 9.30
C HIS A 75 10.92 -21.54 9.79
N LEU A 76 10.28 -22.71 9.88
CA LEU A 76 8.91 -22.89 10.36
C LEU A 76 8.82 -22.84 11.88
N ASN A 77 9.78 -23.43 12.58
CA ASN A 77 9.84 -23.45 14.05
C ASN A 77 10.39 -22.14 14.65
N LYS A 78 10.54 -21.08 13.85
CA LYS A 78 10.88 -19.76 14.39
C LYS A 78 9.73 -19.23 15.22
N SER A 79 10.00 -18.85 16.47
CA SER A 79 9.03 -18.40 17.47
C SER A 79 8.21 -17.15 17.10
N SER A 80 8.46 -16.52 15.94
CA SER A 80 7.71 -15.34 15.51
C SER A 80 6.75 -15.67 14.37
N PRO A 81 5.43 -15.43 14.52
CA PRO A 81 4.45 -15.59 13.44
C PRO A 81 4.84 -14.84 12.16
N LYS A 82 5.49 -13.68 12.30
CA LYS A 82 6.00 -12.88 11.17
C LYS A 82 7.08 -13.59 10.36
N ALA A 83 8.04 -14.25 11.02
CA ALA A 83 9.08 -15.00 10.32
C ALA A 83 8.48 -16.21 9.60
N PHE A 84 7.53 -16.90 10.24
CA PHE A 84 6.73 -17.96 9.65
C PHE A 84 6.04 -17.46 8.37
N PHE A 85 5.16 -16.46 8.45
CA PHE A 85 4.46 -15.95 7.28
C PHE A 85 5.38 -15.39 6.19
N ASN A 86 6.53 -14.78 6.53
CA ASN A 86 7.52 -14.36 5.55
C ASN A 86 8.12 -15.54 4.79
N PHE A 87 8.48 -16.61 5.50
CA PHE A 87 8.99 -17.83 4.90
C PHE A 87 7.94 -18.50 4.02
N ILE A 88 6.73 -18.69 4.55
CA ILE A 88 5.57 -19.20 3.83
C ILE A 88 5.38 -18.41 2.53
N ASN A 89 5.18 -17.10 2.62
CA ASN A 89 4.96 -16.22 1.47
C ASN A 89 6.12 -16.22 0.47
N SER A 90 7.36 -16.49 0.91
CA SER A 90 8.51 -16.62 0.00
C SER A 90 8.40 -17.82 -0.92
N ARG A 91 7.80 -18.93 -0.45
CA ARG A 91 7.51 -20.12 -1.27
C ARG A 91 6.28 -19.92 -2.17
N TYR A 92 5.39 -18.99 -1.83
CA TYR A 92 4.25 -18.54 -2.65
C TYR A 92 4.58 -17.47 -3.68
N LYS A 93 5.82 -16.94 -3.72
CA LYS A 93 6.15 -15.86 -4.65
C LYS A 93 6.02 -16.38 -6.08
N ASN A 94 4.89 -16.07 -6.71
CA ASN A 94 4.82 -15.91 -8.16
C ASN A 94 5.80 -14.80 -8.52
N ASP A 95 6.56 -14.99 -9.60
CA ASP A 95 7.42 -13.92 -10.11
C ASP A 95 6.58 -12.64 -10.22
N GLN A 96 7.06 -11.61 -9.51
CA GLN A 96 6.53 -10.25 -9.61
C GLN A 96 6.99 -9.58 -10.90
N GLU A 97 7.69 -10.32 -11.77
CA GLU A 97 8.05 -9.84 -13.08
C GLU A 97 6.78 -9.49 -13.86
N ILE A 98 6.84 -8.32 -14.48
CA ILE A 98 5.78 -7.84 -15.34
C ILE A 98 5.93 -8.61 -16.64
N GLY A 99 5.00 -9.55 -16.84
CA GLY A 99 4.88 -10.33 -18.07
C GLY A 99 4.48 -9.46 -19.27
N ILE A 100 3.99 -10.11 -20.31
CA ILE A 100 3.57 -9.45 -21.54
C ILE A 100 2.40 -8.50 -21.24
N LEU A 101 2.55 -7.23 -21.61
CA LEU A 101 1.48 -6.24 -21.55
C LEU A 101 0.80 -6.11 -22.91
N LYS A 102 -0.42 -5.57 -22.91
CA LYS A 102 -1.19 -5.25 -24.11
C LYS A 102 -1.46 -3.75 -24.16
N ASP A 103 -1.18 -3.15 -25.30
CA ASP A 103 -1.54 -1.75 -25.54
C ASP A 103 -3.04 -1.60 -25.84
N ALA A 104 -3.50 -0.36 -26.08
CA ALA A 104 -4.89 -0.07 -26.41
C ALA A 104 -5.37 -0.74 -27.72
N LYS A 105 -4.45 -1.13 -28.61
CA LYS A 105 -4.73 -1.86 -29.85
C LYS A 105 -4.63 -3.38 -29.67
N ASN A 106 -4.50 -3.86 -28.43
CA ASN A 106 -4.35 -5.27 -28.08
C ASN A 106 -3.04 -5.91 -28.60
N THR A 107 -2.04 -5.08 -28.95
CA THR A 107 -0.71 -5.51 -29.40
C THR A 107 0.13 -5.89 -28.20
N GLN A 108 0.90 -6.97 -28.32
CA GLN A 108 1.74 -7.48 -27.24
C GLN A 108 3.02 -6.64 -27.11
N VAL A 109 3.30 -6.19 -25.90
CA VAL A 109 4.51 -5.44 -25.53
C VAL A 109 5.37 -6.31 -24.61
N THR A 110 6.57 -6.64 -25.09
CA THR A 110 7.49 -7.58 -24.43
C THR A 110 8.75 -6.92 -23.88
N SER A 111 9.28 -5.91 -24.56
CA SER A 111 10.48 -5.15 -24.15
C SER A 111 10.25 -4.41 -22.83
N ASP A 112 11.21 -4.49 -21.91
CA ASP A 112 11.13 -3.83 -20.59
C ASP A 112 10.99 -2.31 -20.70
N TYR A 113 11.68 -1.68 -21.66
CA TYR A 113 11.53 -0.25 -21.94
C TYR A 113 10.12 0.10 -22.39
N MET A 114 9.60 -0.62 -23.39
CA MET A 114 8.26 -0.37 -23.92
C MET A 114 7.16 -0.65 -22.90
N LYS A 115 7.35 -1.65 -22.02
CA LYS A 115 6.44 -1.90 -20.89
C LYS A 115 6.49 -0.74 -19.88
N ALA A 116 7.67 -0.19 -19.59
CA ALA A 116 7.84 0.94 -18.69
C ALA A 116 7.16 2.19 -19.26
N GLU A 117 7.34 2.47 -20.56
CA GLU A 117 6.67 3.54 -21.29
C GLU A 117 5.14 3.38 -21.27
N LEU A 118 4.62 2.20 -21.61
CA LEU A 118 3.19 1.94 -21.63
C LEU A 118 2.55 2.18 -20.26
N LEU A 119 3.18 1.69 -19.18
CA LEU A 119 2.71 1.92 -17.82
C LEU A 119 2.85 3.38 -17.40
N SER A 120 3.93 4.05 -17.78
CA SER A 120 4.14 5.48 -17.54
C SER A 120 3.04 6.34 -18.17
N ASN A 121 2.69 6.06 -19.43
CA ASN A 121 1.53 6.64 -20.11
C ASN A 121 0.21 6.35 -19.37
N CYS A 122 -0.04 5.08 -19.04
CA CYS A 122 -1.27 4.67 -18.37
C CYS A 122 -1.48 5.33 -17.00
N PHE A 123 -0.40 5.49 -16.21
CA PHE A 123 -0.46 6.15 -14.91
C PHE A 123 -0.64 7.66 -15.06
N SER A 124 -0.01 8.28 -16.05
CA SER A 124 -0.13 9.73 -16.27
C SER A 124 -1.53 10.15 -16.72
N ASN A 125 -2.23 9.30 -17.45
CA ASN A 125 -3.64 9.52 -17.83
C ASN A 125 -4.62 9.52 -16.63
N ALA A 126 -4.17 9.11 -15.44
CA ALA A 126 -4.97 9.23 -14.23
C ALA A 126 -5.01 10.65 -13.67
N PHE A 127 -4.03 11.49 -14.05
CA PHE A 127 -3.91 12.81 -13.47
C PHE A 127 -5.04 13.72 -13.95
N THR A 128 -5.45 14.62 -13.07
CA THR A 128 -6.55 15.55 -13.29
C THR A 128 -5.98 16.95 -13.34
N GLU A 129 -6.33 17.71 -14.36
CA GLU A 129 -6.04 19.14 -14.39
C GLU A 129 -6.98 19.87 -13.42
N ASP A 130 -6.39 20.70 -12.56
CA ASP A 130 -7.12 21.45 -11.54
C ASP A 130 -7.96 22.52 -12.23
N LYS A 131 -9.29 22.35 -12.17
CA LYS A 131 -10.22 23.37 -12.66
C LYS A 131 -10.24 24.44 -11.58
N SER A 132 -9.65 25.59 -11.86
CA SER A 132 -9.48 26.72 -10.95
C SER A 132 -10.82 27.38 -10.58
N THR A 133 -11.69 26.62 -9.91
CA THR A 133 -12.92 27.11 -9.30
C THR A 133 -12.64 27.40 -7.83
N ASN A 134 -12.95 28.61 -7.38
CA ASN A 134 -12.95 28.94 -5.96
C ASN A 134 -14.02 28.11 -5.27
N THR A 135 -13.59 27.03 -4.62
CA THR A 135 -14.46 26.25 -3.74
C THR A 135 -14.40 26.86 -2.36
N ASP A 136 -15.55 27.31 -1.85
CA ASP A 136 -15.66 27.72 -0.46
C ASP A 136 -15.49 26.51 0.46
N PHE A 137 -14.71 26.66 1.52
CA PHE A 137 -14.50 25.65 2.54
C PHE A 137 -14.34 26.35 3.89
N PRO A 138 -15.18 26.03 4.89
CA PRO A 138 -15.17 26.73 6.16
C PRO A 138 -13.91 26.41 6.97
N TYR A 139 -13.50 27.37 7.81
CA TYR A 139 -12.44 27.14 8.79
C TYR A 139 -12.85 26.05 9.78
N ARG A 140 -11.97 25.08 9.99
CA ARG A 140 -12.15 23.99 10.97
C ARG A 140 -11.56 24.33 12.33
N THR A 141 -10.67 25.30 12.35
CA THR A 141 -10.02 25.79 13.57
C THR A 141 -9.49 27.20 13.37
N ASN A 142 -9.44 27.96 14.46
CA ASN A 142 -8.75 29.24 14.53
C ASN A 142 -7.27 29.08 14.94
N HIS A 143 -6.89 27.90 15.45
CA HIS A 143 -5.53 27.57 15.80
C HIS A 143 -4.70 27.20 14.55
N PHE A 144 -3.39 27.35 14.63
CA PHE A 144 -2.49 26.95 13.57
C PHE A 144 -1.17 26.41 14.11
N ILE A 145 -0.44 25.69 13.26
CA ILE A 145 0.86 25.11 13.62
C ILE A 145 1.94 26.19 13.60
N ASN A 146 2.47 26.53 14.78
CA ASN A 146 3.41 27.66 14.94
C ASN A 146 4.85 27.35 14.51
N SER A 147 5.37 26.14 14.80
CA SER A 147 6.77 25.82 14.50
C SER A 147 7.03 24.33 14.40
N LEU A 148 7.95 23.95 13.51
CA LEU A 148 8.51 22.61 13.42
C LEU A 148 9.92 22.59 13.99
N CYS A 149 10.24 21.53 14.74
CA CYS A 149 11.53 21.35 15.39
C CYS A 149 12.38 20.35 14.61
N PHE A 150 13.56 20.78 14.17
CA PHE A 150 14.48 20.00 13.35
C PHE A 150 15.79 19.67 14.07
N GLU A 151 15.79 19.55 15.40
CA GLU A 151 17.04 19.32 16.14
C GLU A 151 17.74 17.99 15.78
N PRO A 152 19.08 17.94 15.79
CA PRO A 152 19.85 16.75 15.38
C PRO A 152 19.43 15.47 16.12
N PHE A 153 19.17 15.54 17.43
CA PHE A 153 18.76 14.37 18.20
C PHE A 153 17.41 13.78 17.75
N ILE A 154 16.49 14.63 17.24
CA ILE A 154 15.21 14.18 16.69
C ILE A 154 15.44 13.47 15.36
N VAL A 155 16.29 14.06 14.51
CA VAL A 155 16.68 13.47 13.22
C VAL A 155 17.33 12.10 13.43
N GLU A 156 18.28 12.00 14.36
CA GLU A 156 18.93 10.73 14.74
C GLU A 156 17.93 9.68 15.25
N SER A 157 16.98 10.08 16.10
CA SER A 157 15.92 9.18 16.59
C SER A 157 15.08 8.59 15.46
N ILE A 158 14.83 9.34 14.39
CA ILE A 158 14.08 8.85 13.22
C ILE A 158 14.96 7.96 12.34
N LEU A 159 16.22 8.36 12.11
CA LEU A 159 17.19 7.62 11.29
C LEU A 159 17.49 6.24 11.89
N SER A 160 17.72 6.16 13.20
CA SER A 160 18.00 4.91 13.92
C SER A 160 16.84 3.91 13.83
N LYS A 161 15.60 4.38 13.67
CA LYS A 161 14.39 3.55 13.50
C LYS A 161 14.12 3.13 12.05
N LEU A 162 14.92 3.57 11.07
CA LEU A 162 14.76 3.13 9.68
C LEU A 162 14.96 1.62 9.55
N THR A 163 14.21 0.99 8.65
CA THR A 163 14.46 -0.41 8.30
C THR A 163 15.73 -0.47 7.44
N PRO A 164 16.74 -1.29 7.80
CA PRO A 164 18.01 -1.35 7.06
C PRO A 164 17.83 -2.07 5.73
N LYS A 165 17.46 -1.33 4.68
CA LYS A 165 17.25 -1.86 3.32
C LYS A 165 18.24 -1.24 2.34
N CYS A 166 18.72 -2.07 1.41
CA CYS A 166 19.37 -1.62 0.17
C CYS A 166 18.28 -1.30 -0.86
N ASN A 167 17.53 -0.22 -0.63
CA ASN A 167 16.47 0.23 -1.52
C ASN A 167 17.02 1.14 -2.61
N THR A 168 16.38 1.10 -3.77
CA THR A 168 16.57 2.09 -4.83
C THR A 168 15.82 3.36 -4.46
N THR A 169 16.50 4.50 -4.57
CA THR A 169 15.92 5.84 -4.40
C THR A 169 16.39 6.74 -5.54
N PRO A 170 15.66 7.82 -5.87
CA PRO A 170 16.06 8.77 -6.91
C PRO A 170 17.43 9.41 -6.66
N ASP A 171 17.78 9.63 -5.39
CA ASP A 171 19.06 10.20 -4.96
C ASP A 171 20.14 9.15 -4.67
N GLY A 172 19.87 7.86 -4.91
CA GLY A 172 20.85 6.79 -4.74
C GLY A 172 21.35 6.56 -3.31
N ILE A 173 20.73 7.16 -2.28
CA ILE A 173 21.10 6.96 -0.89
C ILE A 173 20.19 5.88 -0.24
N PRO A 174 20.73 4.68 0.06
CA PRO A 174 19.92 3.61 0.62
C PRO A 174 19.66 3.83 2.11
N ALA A 175 18.49 3.38 2.59
CA ALA A 175 18.07 3.52 3.98
C ALA A 175 19.01 2.83 4.98
N ILE A 176 19.69 1.76 4.57
CA ILE A 176 20.70 1.09 5.39
C ILE A 176 21.90 2.00 5.69
N PHE A 177 22.34 2.82 4.73
CA PHE A 177 23.43 3.78 4.92
C PHE A 177 23.01 4.81 5.97
N LEU A 178 21.86 5.46 5.75
CA LEU A 178 21.29 6.45 6.66
C LEU A 178 21.13 5.95 8.10
N LYS A 179 20.66 4.71 8.27
CA LYS A 179 20.50 4.10 9.59
C LYS A 179 21.86 3.85 10.27
N ARG A 180 22.84 3.33 9.53
CA ARG A 180 24.14 2.92 10.08
C ARG A 180 25.05 4.12 10.39
N THR A 181 24.87 5.24 9.71
CA THR A 181 25.65 6.47 9.93
C THR A 181 24.84 7.56 10.65
N CYS A 182 23.74 7.19 11.30
CA CYS A 182 22.72 8.13 11.77
C CYS A 182 23.28 9.25 12.66
N THR A 183 24.16 8.92 13.62
CA THR A 183 24.80 9.89 14.52
C THR A 183 25.58 10.96 13.75
N SER A 184 26.40 10.56 12.78
CA SER A 184 27.25 11.50 12.01
C SER A 184 26.46 12.37 11.04
N ILE A 185 25.38 11.85 10.46
CA ILE A 185 24.60 12.58 9.44
C ILE A 185 23.46 13.41 10.03
N ALA A 186 23.09 13.20 11.30
CA ALA A 186 21.95 13.86 11.93
C ALA A 186 22.09 15.38 11.94
N LEU A 187 23.26 15.91 12.29
CA LEU A 187 23.51 17.35 12.31
C LEU A 187 23.46 17.98 10.89
N PRO A 188 24.18 17.47 9.87
CA PRO A 188 24.04 17.95 8.50
C PRO A 188 22.59 17.96 7.99
N LEU A 189 21.85 16.87 8.24
CA LEU A 189 20.45 16.77 7.80
C LEU A 189 19.54 17.73 8.57
N SER A 190 19.77 17.95 9.87
CA SER A 190 19.05 18.95 10.67
C SER A 190 19.16 20.35 10.07
N ILE A 191 20.37 20.76 9.67
CA ILE A 191 20.62 22.06 9.02
C ILE A 191 19.88 22.14 7.68
N ILE A 192 19.97 21.08 6.86
CA ILE A 192 19.29 21.00 5.56
C ILE A 192 17.77 21.09 5.73
N PHE A 193 17.19 20.36 6.68
CA PHE A 193 15.75 20.35 6.94
C PHE A 193 15.25 21.71 7.42
N ARG A 194 15.97 22.33 8.37
CA ARG A 194 15.65 23.66 8.87
C ARG A 194 15.67 24.69 7.73
N ASN A 195 16.70 24.65 6.89
CA ASN A 195 16.82 25.56 5.75
C ASN A 195 15.71 25.33 4.71
N SER A 196 15.44 24.06 4.36
CA SER A 196 14.35 23.69 3.45
C SER A 196 12.98 24.20 3.96
N TYR A 197 12.71 24.05 5.25
CA TYR A 197 11.47 24.53 5.88
C TYR A 197 11.36 26.06 5.86
N ASN A 198 12.41 26.76 6.29
CA ASN A 198 12.41 28.23 6.35
C ASN A 198 12.22 28.87 4.97
N GLN A 199 12.87 28.31 3.95
CA GLN A 199 12.77 28.76 2.57
C GLN A 199 11.52 28.25 1.86
N ALA A 200 10.80 27.28 2.43
CA ALA A 200 9.70 26.56 1.78
C ALA A 200 10.10 25.91 0.43
N VAL A 201 11.35 25.44 0.32
CA VAL A 201 11.89 24.82 -0.90
C VAL A 201 12.42 23.42 -0.60
N LEU A 202 12.00 22.44 -1.39
CA LEU A 202 12.50 21.07 -1.34
C LEU A 202 13.56 20.82 -2.42
N PRO A 203 14.60 20.02 -2.12
CA PRO A 203 15.47 19.46 -3.14
C PRO A 203 14.70 18.72 -4.23
N SER A 204 15.14 18.86 -5.49
CA SER A 204 14.53 18.24 -6.67
C SER A 204 14.36 16.73 -6.51
N PHE A 205 15.40 16.03 -6.04
CA PHE A 205 15.37 14.58 -5.80
C PHE A 205 14.29 14.11 -4.80
N TRP A 206 13.80 14.98 -3.92
CA TRP A 206 12.71 14.63 -3.00
C TRP A 206 11.34 14.70 -3.66
N LYS A 207 11.25 15.40 -4.81
CA LYS A 207 10.05 15.56 -5.64
C LYS A 207 10.01 14.58 -6.82
N THR A 208 11.11 13.86 -7.06
CA THR A 208 11.20 12.78 -8.05
C THR A 208 10.80 11.44 -7.43
N ALA A 209 10.06 10.62 -8.18
CA ALA A 209 9.70 9.26 -7.78
C ALA A 209 10.14 8.21 -8.82
N LEU A 210 10.73 7.11 -8.34
CA LEU A 210 10.89 5.90 -9.14
C LEU A 210 9.67 5.00 -8.90
N VAL A 211 8.82 4.85 -9.90
CA VAL A 211 7.54 4.16 -9.81
C VAL A 211 7.72 2.69 -10.12
N LYS A 212 7.44 1.83 -9.13
CA LYS A 212 7.38 0.39 -9.30
C LYS A 212 5.91 -0.05 -9.52
N PRO A 213 5.56 -0.63 -10.68
CA PRO A 213 4.22 -1.13 -10.93
C PRO A 213 3.92 -2.34 -10.04
N LEU A 214 2.76 -2.35 -9.39
CA LEU A 214 2.29 -3.46 -8.56
C LEU A 214 0.93 -3.96 -9.06
N HIS A 215 0.86 -5.22 -9.48
CA HIS A 215 -0.40 -5.83 -9.93
C HIS A 215 -1.44 -5.86 -8.79
N LYS A 216 -2.67 -5.40 -9.07
CA LYS A 216 -3.78 -5.34 -8.10
C LYS A 216 -4.73 -6.53 -8.25
N LYS A 217 -5.45 -6.61 -9.38
CA LYS A 217 -6.48 -7.63 -9.69
C LYS A 217 -6.74 -7.69 -11.19
N GLY A 218 -7.43 -8.71 -11.69
CA GLY A 218 -7.73 -8.84 -13.12
C GLY A 218 -6.54 -9.32 -13.95
N SER A 219 -6.62 -9.14 -15.27
CA SER A 219 -5.58 -9.61 -16.19
C SER A 219 -4.24 -8.91 -15.93
N ARG A 220 -3.15 -9.69 -15.89
CA ARG A 220 -1.77 -9.18 -15.81
C ARG A 220 -1.29 -8.52 -17.10
N SER A 221 -1.96 -8.75 -18.23
CA SER A 221 -1.59 -8.10 -19.49
C SER A 221 -2.18 -6.71 -19.64
N ASP A 222 -3.15 -6.33 -18.82
CA ASP A 222 -3.78 -5.02 -18.88
C ASP A 222 -3.07 -4.04 -17.93
N PRO A 223 -2.48 -2.93 -18.45
CA PRO A 223 -1.76 -1.96 -17.62
C PRO A 223 -2.65 -1.25 -16.59
N ASN A 224 -3.97 -1.17 -16.79
CA ASN A 224 -4.90 -0.55 -15.83
C ASN A 224 -5.05 -1.34 -14.52
N ASN A 225 -4.63 -2.60 -14.53
CA ASN A 225 -4.65 -3.49 -13.38
C ASN A 225 -3.43 -3.36 -12.47
N TYR A 226 -2.55 -2.39 -12.74
CA TYR A 226 -1.36 -2.08 -11.95
C TYR A 226 -1.52 -0.78 -11.16
N ARG A 227 -0.89 -0.73 -9.99
CA ARG A 227 -0.78 0.44 -9.13
C ARG A 227 0.63 1.05 -9.22
N PRO A 228 0.76 2.39 -9.28
CA PRO A 228 2.05 3.06 -9.27
C PRO A 228 2.58 3.21 -7.83
N ILE A 229 3.53 2.36 -7.40
CA ILE A 229 4.17 2.51 -6.09
C ILE A 229 5.40 3.41 -6.21
N SER A 230 5.33 4.61 -5.61
CA SER A 230 6.39 5.60 -5.66
C SER A 230 7.52 5.29 -4.65
N LEU A 231 8.72 5.06 -5.18
CA LEU A 231 9.95 5.02 -4.40
C LEU A 231 10.58 6.42 -4.42
N THR A 232 10.39 7.16 -3.32
CA THR A 232 10.94 8.51 -3.12
C THR A 232 12.22 8.48 -2.28
N SER A 233 12.92 9.61 -2.20
CA SER A 233 14.13 9.79 -1.39
C SER A 233 13.97 9.28 0.06
N ALA A 234 14.93 8.49 0.53
CA ALA A 234 14.93 8.04 1.92
C ALA A 234 15.18 9.20 2.90
N VAL A 235 15.96 10.21 2.50
CA VAL A 235 16.19 11.43 3.29
C VAL A 235 14.92 12.29 3.31
N GLY A 236 14.28 12.49 2.16
CA GLY A 236 12.99 13.20 2.08
C GLY A 236 11.95 12.59 3.02
N LYS A 237 11.84 11.26 3.05
CA LYS A 237 10.94 10.54 3.99
C LYS A 237 11.26 10.79 5.47
N VAL A 238 12.50 11.11 5.84
CA VAL A 238 12.83 11.48 7.23
C VAL A 238 12.20 12.82 7.56
N MET A 239 12.36 13.83 6.69
CA MET A 239 11.73 15.14 6.89
C MET A 239 10.20 15.03 6.88
N GLU A 240 9.63 14.27 5.93
CA GLU A 240 8.19 14.01 5.88
C GLU A 240 7.67 13.41 7.20
N LYS A 241 8.41 12.48 7.85
CA LYS A 241 8.02 11.92 9.16
C LYS A 241 7.98 12.98 10.26
N MET A 242 8.90 13.93 10.24
CA MET A 242 8.94 15.03 11.21
C MET A 242 7.72 15.93 11.02
N VAL A 243 7.48 16.35 9.77
CA VAL A 243 6.31 17.16 9.40
C VAL A 243 5.00 16.44 9.75
N ARG A 244 4.87 15.16 9.38
CA ARG A 244 3.71 14.33 9.68
C ARG A 244 3.44 14.25 11.17
N LYS A 245 4.47 14.07 11.99
CA LYS A 245 4.34 14.00 13.45
C LYS A 245 3.75 15.29 14.00
N SER A 246 4.27 16.45 13.59
CA SER A 246 3.75 17.75 14.02
C SER A 246 2.30 17.97 13.60
N ILE A 247 1.95 17.64 12.35
CA ILE A 247 0.56 17.77 11.88
C ILE A 247 -0.38 16.86 12.67
N ILE A 248 -0.03 15.60 12.90
CA ILE A 248 -0.91 14.67 13.64
C ILE A 248 -1.13 15.11 15.08
N LEU A 249 -0.08 15.53 15.79
CA LEU A 249 -0.24 16.04 17.17
C LEU A 249 -1.23 17.20 17.20
N PHE A 250 -1.09 18.17 16.29
CA PHE A 250 -2.03 19.28 16.17
C PHE A 250 -3.47 18.84 15.86
N LEU A 251 -3.65 17.93 14.89
CA LEU A 251 -4.98 17.43 14.53
C LEU A 251 -5.66 16.67 15.68
N ASP A 252 -4.88 15.92 16.46
CA ASP A 252 -5.36 15.17 17.63
C ASP A 252 -5.71 16.11 18.79
N ASP A 253 -4.85 17.11 19.08
CA ASP A 253 -5.05 18.10 20.15
C ASP A 253 -6.35 18.90 19.95
N PHE A 254 -6.67 19.25 18.71
CA PHE A 254 -7.88 20.01 18.36
C PHE A 254 -9.03 19.14 17.81
N LYS A 255 -8.91 17.80 17.86
CA LYS A 255 -9.93 16.82 17.40
C LYS A 255 -10.48 17.10 16.00
N LEU A 256 -9.59 17.40 15.05
CA LEU A 256 -9.96 17.89 13.72
C LEU A 256 -10.29 16.78 12.71
N LEU A 257 -9.97 15.52 13.03
CA LEU A 257 -10.29 14.37 12.18
C LEU A 257 -11.65 13.77 12.55
N SER A 258 -12.46 13.46 11.54
CA SER A 258 -13.77 12.82 11.68
C SER A 258 -13.67 11.51 12.45
N ASN A 259 -14.60 11.27 13.39
CA ASN A 259 -14.68 10.02 14.14
C ASN A 259 -15.06 8.82 13.27
N SER A 260 -15.66 9.06 12.10
CA SER A 260 -16.02 8.02 11.13
C SER A 260 -14.85 7.55 10.27
N GLN A 261 -13.67 8.19 10.36
CA GLN A 261 -12.48 7.78 9.64
C GLN A 261 -11.61 6.83 10.47
N TYR A 262 -11.40 5.61 9.95
CA TYR A 262 -10.61 4.56 10.57
C TYR A 262 -9.29 4.29 9.83
N GLY A 263 -9.18 4.68 8.57
CA GLY A 263 -7.97 4.46 7.78
C GLY A 263 -6.82 5.36 8.21
N PHE A 264 -5.60 4.82 8.23
CA PHE A 264 -4.34 5.54 8.51
C PHE A 264 -4.28 6.33 9.84
N ARG A 265 -5.21 6.09 10.76
CA ARG A 265 -5.22 6.69 12.10
C ARG A 265 -4.64 5.75 13.14
N SER A 266 -4.00 6.32 14.15
CA SER A 266 -3.47 5.55 15.26
C SER A 266 -4.62 4.90 16.04
N LYS A 267 -4.45 3.64 16.44
CA LYS A 267 -5.45 2.85 17.21
C LYS A 267 -6.80 2.62 16.51
N MET A 268 -6.93 3.01 15.24
CA MET A 268 -8.09 2.71 14.41
C MET A 268 -7.67 1.69 13.35
N GLY A 269 -8.20 0.48 13.47
CA GLY A 269 -7.91 -0.63 12.57
C GLY A 269 -9.14 -1.07 11.76
N THR A 270 -8.93 -2.02 10.86
CA THR A 270 -10.02 -2.67 10.12
C THR A 270 -11.02 -3.32 11.06
N GLU A 271 -10.52 -4.04 12.08
CA GLU A 271 -11.34 -4.73 13.08
C GLU A 271 -12.25 -3.77 13.84
N SER A 272 -11.72 -2.66 14.34
CA SER A 272 -12.52 -1.67 15.08
C SER A 272 -13.62 -1.04 14.23
N GLN A 273 -13.39 -0.82 12.94
CA GLN A 273 -14.42 -0.31 12.04
C GLN A 273 -15.50 -1.36 11.82
N LEU A 274 -15.10 -2.59 11.50
CA LEU A 274 -16.01 -3.69 11.21
C LEU A 274 -16.87 -4.03 12.43
N LEU A 275 -16.32 -3.98 13.64
CA LEU A 275 -17.07 -4.16 14.89
C LEU A 275 -18.08 -3.05 15.11
N SER A 276 -17.71 -1.79 14.89
CA SER A 276 -18.63 -0.65 15.00
C SER A 276 -19.80 -0.78 14.02
N TYR A 277 -19.49 -1.10 12.76
CA TYR A 277 -20.47 -1.34 11.71
C TYR A 277 -21.41 -2.50 12.06
N GLN A 278 -20.85 -3.67 12.40
CA GLN A 278 -21.60 -4.86 12.75
C GLN A 278 -22.49 -4.64 13.97
N SER A 279 -22.01 -3.92 14.98
CA SER A 279 -22.81 -3.57 16.16
C SER A 279 -24.06 -2.81 15.76
N LYS A 280 -23.96 -1.82 14.86
CA LYS A 280 -25.13 -1.08 14.37
C LYS A 280 -26.09 -1.95 13.55
N LEU A 281 -25.55 -2.82 12.68
CA LEU A 281 -26.35 -3.77 11.92
C LEU A 281 -27.17 -4.69 12.84
N VAL A 282 -26.53 -5.25 13.87
CA VAL A 282 -27.19 -6.15 14.84
C VAL A 282 -28.23 -5.38 15.65
N THR A 283 -27.94 -4.17 16.12
CA THR A 283 -28.92 -3.33 16.83
C THR A 283 -30.16 -3.11 15.98
N ASN A 284 -30.00 -2.66 14.73
CA ASN A 284 -31.14 -2.41 13.83
C ASN A 284 -31.92 -3.71 13.53
N TYR A 285 -31.21 -4.82 13.32
CA TYR A 285 -31.82 -6.13 13.10
C TYR A 285 -32.69 -6.57 14.29
N LEU A 286 -32.18 -6.43 15.51
CA LEU A 286 -32.92 -6.73 16.75
C LEU A 286 -34.14 -5.81 16.93
N SER A 287 -34.04 -4.56 16.47
CA SER A 287 -35.16 -3.62 16.38
C SER A 287 -36.13 -3.90 15.21
N LYS A 288 -35.99 -5.03 14.52
CA LYS A 288 -36.82 -5.44 13.37
C LYS A 288 -36.77 -4.46 12.20
N GLN A 289 -35.66 -3.72 12.06
CA GLN A 289 -35.44 -2.78 10.96
C GLN A 289 -34.50 -3.39 9.92
N THR A 290 -34.78 -3.13 8.65
CA THR A 290 -33.87 -3.46 7.55
C THR A 290 -32.82 -2.37 7.44
N THR A 291 -31.53 -2.73 7.40
CA THR A 291 -30.46 -1.76 7.14
C THR A 291 -29.99 -1.88 5.70
N PHE A 292 -29.91 -0.75 5.02
CA PHE A 292 -29.34 -0.63 3.68
C PHE A 292 -27.93 -0.08 3.79
N SER A 293 -27.01 -0.57 2.98
CA SER A 293 -25.63 -0.12 2.98
C SER A 293 -25.12 0.00 1.55
N VAL A 294 -24.59 1.16 1.22
CA VAL A 294 -24.04 1.50 -0.09
C VAL A 294 -22.54 1.73 0.04
N TYR A 295 -21.77 0.97 -0.73
CA TYR A 295 -20.32 1.00 -0.75
C TYR A 295 -19.86 1.76 -2.00
N ILE A 296 -19.00 2.74 -1.80
CA ILE A 296 -18.56 3.67 -2.83
C ILE A 296 -17.13 3.32 -3.26
N ASP A 297 -16.92 3.11 -4.56
CA ASP A 297 -15.60 2.91 -5.17
C ASP A 297 -15.18 4.20 -5.91
N PHE A 298 -14.18 4.90 -5.39
CA PHE A 298 -13.60 6.07 -6.06
C PHE A 298 -12.58 5.65 -7.13
N ARG A 299 -12.62 6.33 -8.28
CA ARG A 299 -11.65 6.13 -9.36
C ARG A 299 -10.32 6.75 -8.98
N LYS A 300 -9.31 5.90 -8.77
CA LYS A 300 -7.90 6.30 -8.56
C LYS A 300 -7.76 7.46 -7.56
N ALA A 301 -8.46 7.38 -6.42
CA ALA A 301 -8.67 8.49 -5.48
C ALA A 301 -7.38 9.25 -5.09
N PHE A 302 -6.29 8.53 -4.86
CA PHE A 302 -5.00 9.13 -4.49
C PHE A 302 -4.36 9.94 -5.63
N ASP A 303 -4.61 9.54 -6.88
CA ASP A 303 -3.96 10.12 -8.07
C ASP A 303 -4.73 11.34 -8.60
N THR A 304 -6.00 11.51 -8.21
CA THR A 304 -6.90 12.56 -8.70
C THR A 304 -7.02 13.79 -7.81
N VAL A 305 -6.46 13.78 -6.59
CA VAL A 305 -6.54 14.92 -5.66
C VAL A 305 -5.95 16.19 -6.30
N GLY A 306 -6.78 17.22 -6.47
CA GLY A 306 -6.35 18.53 -6.97
C GLY A 306 -5.44 19.26 -5.98
N THR A 307 -4.27 19.74 -6.44
CA THR A 307 -3.28 20.36 -5.54
C THR A 307 -3.79 21.65 -4.92
N LYS A 308 -4.44 22.54 -5.70
CA LYS A 308 -4.93 23.83 -5.16
C LYS A 308 -6.05 23.61 -4.16
N LYS A 309 -6.99 22.70 -4.50
CA LYS A 309 -8.10 22.31 -3.62
C LYS A 309 -7.62 21.70 -2.31
N LEU A 310 -6.59 20.85 -2.36
CA LEU A 310 -5.96 20.32 -1.15
C LEU A 310 -5.36 21.44 -0.30
N LEU A 311 -4.63 22.38 -0.89
CA LEU A 311 -4.04 23.51 -0.15
C LEU A 311 -5.09 24.37 0.57
N ILE A 312 -6.25 24.64 -0.07
CA ILE A 312 -7.38 25.31 0.58
C ILE A 312 -7.81 24.55 1.84
N LYS A 313 -8.03 23.23 1.74
CA LYS A 313 -8.41 22.43 2.91
C LYS A 313 -7.34 22.50 4.01
N LEU A 314 -6.07 22.32 3.66
CA LEU A 314 -4.97 22.35 4.63
C LEU A 314 -4.93 23.68 5.40
N GLU A 315 -5.10 24.81 4.72
CA GLU A 315 -5.17 26.13 5.36
C GLU A 315 -6.32 26.23 6.38
N ARG A 316 -7.51 25.75 6.00
CA ARG A 316 -8.70 25.74 6.86
C ARG A 316 -8.59 24.78 8.03
N TYR A 317 -7.79 23.72 7.90
CA TYR A 317 -7.39 22.83 9.00
C TYR A 317 -6.26 23.40 9.87
N GLY A 318 -5.85 24.67 9.71
CA GLY A 318 -4.84 25.29 10.57
C GLY A 318 -3.39 25.07 10.11
N ILE A 319 -3.17 24.48 8.93
CA ILE A 319 -1.84 24.36 8.33
C ILE A 319 -1.59 25.61 7.49
N ARG A 320 -0.89 26.61 8.06
CA ARG A 320 -0.73 27.94 7.46
C ARG A 320 0.75 28.31 7.28
N ASN A 321 1.00 29.49 6.71
CA ASN A 321 2.31 30.15 6.66
C ASN A 321 3.41 29.29 6.00
N HIS A 322 4.58 29.15 6.66
CA HIS A 322 5.73 28.41 6.13
C HIS A 322 5.42 26.94 5.85
N LEU A 323 4.64 26.28 6.71
CA LEU A 323 4.31 24.87 6.52
C LEU A 323 3.42 24.66 5.30
N LEU A 324 2.44 25.55 5.07
CA LEU A 324 1.58 25.48 3.89
C LEU A 324 2.39 25.66 2.60
N ARG A 325 3.25 26.69 2.55
CA ARG A 325 4.15 26.93 1.40
C ARG A 325 5.11 25.76 1.15
N TRP A 326 5.62 25.15 2.22
CA TRP A 326 6.46 23.96 2.10
C TRP A 326 5.68 22.77 1.54
N LEU A 327 4.44 22.55 1.97
CA LEU A 327 3.57 21.49 1.43
C LEU A 327 3.16 21.77 -0.02
N GLU A 328 2.93 23.02 -0.39
CA GLU A 328 2.72 23.44 -1.78
C GLU A 328 3.92 23.09 -2.64
N ASN A 329 5.14 23.39 -2.18
CA ASN A 329 6.37 23.01 -2.89
C ASN A 329 6.57 21.50 -2.96
N PHE A 330 6.16 20.75 -1.92
CA PHE A 330 6.20 19.28 -1.89
C PHE A 330 5.25 18.66 -2.92
N LEU A 331 4.08 19.25 -3.14
CA LEU A 331 3.08 18.74 -4.08
C LEU A 331 3.32 19.17 -5.53
N SER A 332 4.01 20.30 -5.73
CA SER A 332 4.25 20.93 -7.04
C SER A 332 5.54 20.49 -7.72
N ASN A 333 5.60 20.59 -9.05
CA ASN A 333 6.80 20.31 -9.86
C ASN A 333 7.42 18.94 -9.54
N ARG A 334 6.56 17.93 -9.35
CA ARG A 334 6.96 16.55 -9.11
C ARG A 334 7.14 15.82 -10.43
N THR A 335 8.10 14.90 -10.45
CA THR A 335 8.39 14.07 -11.62
C THR A 335 8.40 12.59 -11.25
N GLN A 336 8.13 11.72 -12.22
CA GLN A 336 8.17 10.28 -12.03
C GLN A 336 8.78 9.56 -13.23
N ARG A 337 9.41 8.41 -12.97
CA ARG A 337 9.85 7.44 -13.97
C ARG A 337 9.42 6.04 -13.56
N VAL A 338 8.85 5.26 -14.47
CA VAL A 338 8.51 3.85 -14.21
C VAL A 338 9.76 3.00 -14.36
N ILE A 339 10.01 2.10 -13.41
CA ILE A 339 11.15 1.17 -13.44
C ILE A 339 10.67 -0.29 -13.56
N ILE A 340 11.17 -0.98 -14.59
CA ILE A 340 10.93 -2.41 -14.84
C ILE A 340 12.27 -3.09 -15.06
N ASN A 341 12.60 -4.08 -14.23
CA ASN A 341 13.84 -4.86 -14.34
C ASN A 341 15.13 -4.01 -14.44
N GLY A 342 15.15 -2.81 -13.85
CA GLY A 342 16.28 -1.88 -13.90
C GLY A 342 16.26 -0.91 -15.09
N VAL A 343 15.38 -1.11 -16.07
CA VAL A 343 15.14 -0.19 -17.19
C VAL A 343 14.10 0.85 -16.77
N MET A 344 14.35 2.11 -17.13
CA MET A 344 13.49 3.25 -16.77
C MET A 344 12.78 3.81 -18.00
N SER A 345 11.54 4.26 -17.80
CA SER A 345 10.82 5.10 -18.76
C SER A 345 11.43 6.50 -18.86
N GLU A 346 10.97 7.26 -19.83
CA GLU A 346 11.08 8.71 -19.86
C GLU A 346 10.46 9.34 -18.60
N GLU A 347 10.96 10.53 -18.27
CA GLU A 347 10.49 11.30 -17.15
C GLU A 347 9.19 12.01 -17.47
N LYS A 348 8.24 11.96 -16.54
CA LYS A 348 6.96 12.64 -16.68
C LYS A 348 6.63 13.49 -15.48
N SER A 349 6.05 14.66 -15.75
CA SER A 349 5.50 15.54 -14.72
C SER A 349 4.24 14.92 -14.10
N VAL A 350 4.11 15.05 -12.78
CA VAL A 350 2.94 14.62 -12.01
C VAL A 350 2.04 15.83 -11.79
N LEU A 351 0.85 15.82 -12.40
CA LEU A 351 -0.05 16.99 -12.41
C LEU A 351 -0.99 17.04 -11.19
N SER A 352 -1.33 15.89 -10.62
CA SER A 352 -2.26 15.79 -9.48
C SER A 352 -1.95 14.62 -8.56
N GLY A 353 -2.73 14.53 -7.49
CA GLY A 353 -2.70 13.43 -6.55
C GLY A 353 -1.64 13.59 -5.47
N VAL A 354 -1.72 12.74 -4.46
CA VAL A 354 -0.70 12.65 -3.41
C VAL A 354 0.16 11.41 -3.66
N PRO A 355 1.49 11.47 -3.45
CA PRO A 355 2.37 10.38 -3.89
C PRO A 355 2.13 9.08 -3.10
N GLN A 356 1.68 8.02 -3.80
CA GLN A 356 1.48 6.68 -3.23
C GLN A 356 2.82 6.05 -2.83
N GLY A 357 3.16 6.07 -1.54
CA GLY A 357 4.44 5.58 -1.01
C GLY A 357 5.29 6.66 -0.30
N SER A 358 4.83 7.91 -0.36
CA SER A 358 5.29 8.97 0.54
C SER A 358 4.75 8.77 1.96
N VAL A 359 5.36 9.43 2.93
CA VAL A 359 4.93 9.41 4.34
C VAL A 359 3.77 10.37 4.56
N LEU A 360 3.80 11.54 3.90
CA LEU A 360 2.73 12.54 4.01
C LEU A 360 1.49 12.21 3.19
N GLY A 361 1.63 11.51 2.06
CA GLY A 361 0.54 11.25 1.11
C GLY A 361 -0.75 10.74 1.76
N PRO A 362 -0.72 9.66 2.57
CA PRO A 362 -1.91 9.18 3.27
C PRO A 362 -2.55 10.21 4.19
N LEU A 363 -1.76 11.02 4.91
CA LEU A 363 -2.29 12.05 5.80
C LEU A 363 -2.95 13.20 5.03
N LEU A 364 -2.33 13.62 3.92
CA LEU A 364 -2.89 14.66 3.06
C LEU A 364 -4.19 14.20 2.40
N PHE A 365 -4.26 12.92 1.99
CA PHE A 365 -5.50 12.33 1.49
C PHE A 365 -6.59 12.29 2.57
N LEU A 366 -6.24 11.90 3.81
CA LEU A 366 -7.19 11.90 4.92
C LEU A 366 -7.80 13.29 5.13
N LEU A 367 -6.97 14.34 5.20
CA LEU A 367 -7.45 15.72 5.34
C LEU A 367 -8.30 16.17 4.15
N PHE A 368 -8.01 15.66 2.94
CA PHE A 368 -8.78 15.96 1.75
C PHE A 368 -10.20 15.41 1.80
N VAL A 369 -10.40 14.20 2.33
CA VAL A 369 -11.72 13.55 2.38
C VAL A 369 -12.43 13.71 3.73
N ASN A 370 -11.83 14.40 4.69
CA ASN A 370 -12.29 14.41 6.08
C ASN A 370 -13.69 15.04 6.28
N ASP A 371 -14.09 15.95 5.39
CA ASP A 371 -15.40 16.64 5.36
C ASP A 371 -16.45 15.94 4.51
N ILE A 372 -16.13 14.79 3.89
CA ILE A 372 -17.02 14.15 2.89
C ILE A 372 -18.40 13.80 3.45
N GLY A 373 -18.50 13.54 4.75
CA GLY A 373 -19.73 13.15 5.42
C GLY A 373 -20.32 14.20 6.37
N ASP A 374 -19.88 15.46 6.29
CA ASP A 374 -20.38 16.52 7.18
C ASP A 374 -21.88 16.78 7.02
N ASN A 375 -22.40 16.58 5.81
CA ASN A 375 -23.81 16.84 5.46
C ASN A 375 -24.63 15.54 5.37
N PHE A 376 -24.09 14.40 5.79
CA PHE A 376 -24.81 13.13 5.72
C PHE A 376 -25.77 12.99 6.90
N ASN A 377 -26.98 12.52 6.61
CA ASN A 377 -27.98 12.18 7.62
C ASN A 377 -27.86 10.71 8.06
N SER A 378 -27.31 9.88 7.18
CA SER A 378 -27.06 8.45 7.41
C SER A 378 -25.75 8.24 8.19
N ASP A 379 -25.64 7.07 8.81
CA ASP A 379 -24.35 6.63 9.33
C ASP A 379 -23.38 6.40 8.16
N TYR A 380 -22.11 6.73 8.36
CA TYR A 380 -21.07 6.46 7.37
C TYR A 380 -19.76 6.10 8.06
N LEU A 381 -18.96 5.27 7.37
CA LEU A 381 -17.65 4.86 7.83
C LEU A 381 -16.66 4.93 6.67
N LEU A 382 -15.47 5.42 6.97
CA LEU A 382 -14.36 5.55 6.04
C LEU A 382 -13.19 4.67 6.49
N TYR A 383 -12.53 4.05 5.51
CA TYR A 383 -11.19 3.52 5.65
C TYR A 383 -10.33 4.02 4.49
N ALA A 384 -9.66 5.16 4.70
CA ALA A 384 -9.01 5.88 3.61
C ALA A 384 -10.02 6.24 2.52
N ASP A 385 -9.89 5.67 1.31
CA ASP A 385 -10.79 5.88 0.17
C ASP A 385 -12.04 4.98 0.20
N ASP A 386 -12.06 3.90 0.99
CA ASP A 386 -13.23 3.04 1.10
C ASP A 386 -14.32 3.72 1.95
N LEU A 387 -15.36 4.24 1.31
CA LEU A 387 -16.55 4.83 1.96
C LEU A 387 -17.72 3.86 1.93
N LYS A 388 -18.39 3.70 3.06
CA LYS A 388 -19.72 3.08 3.13
C LYS A 388 -20.70 4.02 3.82
N ILE A 389 -21.91 4.10 3.29
CA ILE A 389 -23.05 4.87 3.84
C ILE A 389 -24.16 3.88 4.15
N PHE A 390 -24.76 3.96 5.33
CA PHE A 390 -25.77 2.99 5.76
C PHE A 390 -26.82 3.62 6.68
N SER A 391 -28.06 3.15 6.54
CA SER A 391 -29.21 3.63 7.30
C SER A 391 -30.35 2.62 7.19
N THR A 392 -31.33 2.75 8.08
CA THR A 392 -32.63 2.08 7.97
C THR A 392 -33.61 2.87 7.10
N ASP A 393 -33.33 4.16 6.87
CA ASP A 393 -34.08 5.04 5.97
C ASP A 393 -33.39 5.17 4.60
N LYS A 394 -34.05 4.65 3.57
CA LYS A 394 -33.59 4.72 2.17
C LYS A 394 -33.53 6.14 1.64
N SER A 395 -34.47 6.98 2.03
CA SER A 395 -34.57 8.34 1.51
C SER A 395 -33.38 9.18 1.97
N SER A 396 -32.93 8.98 3.21
CA SER A 396 -31.71 9.58 3.74
C SER A 396 -30.46 9.12 2.97
N ILE A 397 -30.32 7.82 2.68
CA ILE A 397 -29.18 7.33 1.88
C ILE A 397 -29.17 7.98 0.49
N GLN A 398 -30.31 8.04 -0.21
CA GLN A 398 -30.33 8.64 -1.54
C GLN A 398 -29.95 10.13 -1.49
N ARG A 399 -30.48 10.90 -0.54
CA ARG A 399 -30.09 12.31 -0.34
C ARG A 399 -28.60 12.48 -0.05
N ASP A 400 -28.02 11.57 0.72
CA ASP A 400 -26.59 11.58 1.03
C ASP A 400 -25.74 11.19 -0.20
N LEU A 401 -26.20 10.29 -1.07
CA LEU A 401 -25.55 9.97 -2.35
C LEU A 401 -25.61 11.14 -3.36
N ASP A 402 -26.69 11.89 -3.36
CA ASP A 402 -26.84 13.10 -4.18
C ASP A 402 -25.90 14.21 -3.67
N SER A 403 -25.82 14.36 -2.35
CA SER A 403 -24.86 15.26 -1.68
C SER A 403 -23.42 14.85 -1.96
N LEU A 404 -23.12 13.56 -1.94
CA LEU A 404 -21.81 13.01 -2.31
C LEU A 404 -21.47 13.27 -3.78
N SER A 405 -22.45 13.18 -4.68
CA SER A 405 -22.25 13.48 -6.10
C SER A 405 -21.85 14.95 -6.28
N THR A 406 -22.56 15.86 -5.61
CA THR A 406 -22.23 17.29 -5.58
C THR A 406 -20.85 17.57 -4.98
N TRP A 407 -20.51 16.88 -3.89
CA TRP A 407 -19.19 16.97 -3.27
C TRP A 407 -18.09 16.50 -4.24
N CYS A 408 -18.30 15.39 -4.96
CA CYS A 408 -17.36 14.87 -5.94
C CYS A 408 -17.12 15.86 -7.09
N GLU A 409 -18.18 16.52 -7.59
CA GLU A 409 -18.07 17.55 -8.61
C GLU A 409 -17.25 18.75 -8.12
N ASN A 410 -17.57 19.26 -6.92
CA ASN A 410 -16.87 20.39 -6.31
C ASN A 410 -15.38 20.11 -6.07
N TRP A 411 -15.06 18.91 -5.58
CA TRP A 411 -13.70 18.51 -5.22
C TRP A 411 -12.96 17.73 -6.31
N GLN A 412 -13.54 17.63 -7.52
CA GLN A 412 -12.99 16.90 -8.68
C GLN A 412 -12.62 15.44 -8.39
N MET A 413 -13.39 14.78 -7.54
CA MET A 413 -13.31 13.33 -7.37
C MET A 413 -14.32 12.63 -8.29
N SER A 414 -14.06 11.37 -8.60
CA SER A 414 -14.94 10.60 -9.47
C SER A 414 -15.25 9.24 -8.86
N VAL A 415 -16.53 8.89 -8.86
CA VAL A 415 -17.00 7.57 -8.45
C VAL A 415 -17.00 6.63 -9.66
N ALA A 416 -16.87 5.33 -9.41
CA ALA A 416 -17.12 4.28 -10.40
C ALA A 416 -18.44 3.57 -10.07
N PRO A 417 -19.61 4.07 -10.54
CA PRO A 417 -20.92 3.51 -10.15
C PRO A 417 -21.03 1.99 -10.35
N ASN A 418 -20.46 1.46 -11.45
CA ASN A 418 -20.46 0.02 -11.76
C ASN A 418 -19.61 -0.84 -10.81
N LYS A 419 -18.77 -0.22 -9.97
CA LYS A 419 -17.97 -0.88 -8.94
C LYS A 419 -18.49 -0.61 -7.52
N CYS A 420 -19.41 0.35 -7.38
CA CYS A 420 -20.17 0.52 -6.15
C CYS A 420 -21.11 -0.67 -5.99
N GLU A 421 -21.47 -0.97 -4.75
CA GLU A 421 -22.34 -2.10 -4.43
C GLU A 421 -23.30 -1.70 -3.31
N THR A 422 -24.55 -2.12 -3.42
CA THR A 422 -25.57 -2.00 -2.38
C THR A 422 -25.84 -3.37 -1.78
N ILE A 423 -25.94 -3.46 -0.47
CA ILE A 423 -26.44 -4.63 0.24
C ILE A 423 -27.55 -4.22 1.20
N ALA A 424 -28.57 -5.07 1.33
CA ALA A 424 -29.65 -4.90 2.29
C ALA A 424 -29.65 -6.05 3.29
N PHE A 425 -29.64 -5.73 4.57
CA PHE A 425 -29.69 -6.67 5.68
C PHE A 425 -31.12 -6.72 6.21
N TYR A 426 -31.88 -7.69 5.72
CA TYR A 426 -33.30 -7.83 6.03
C TYR A 426 -33.53 -8.54 7.35
N HIS A 427 -34.41 -7.99 8.19
CA HIS A 427 -34.84 -8.71 9.41
C HIS A 427 -35.79 -9.89 9.08
N SER A 428 -36.49 -9.83 7.94
CA SER A 428 -37.47 -10.84 7.52
C SER A 428 -37.58 -10.92 6.00
N LYS A 429 -37.70 -12.14 5.47
CA LYS A 429 -37.92 -12.41 4.04
C LYS A 429 -39.23 -11.83 3.51
N ARG A 430 -40.23 -11.61 4.37
CA ARG A 430 -41.52 -11.01 3.98
C ARG A 430 -41.42 -9.50 3.75
N GLY A 431 -40.43 -8.84 4.34
CA GLY A 431 -40.17 -7.40 4.19
C GLY A 431 -39.10 -7.07 3.14
N MET A 432 -38.78 -8.00 2.24
CA MET A 432 -37.84 -7.75 1.15
C MET A 432 -38.48 -6.81 0.12
N ASP A 433 -38.08 -5.55 0.17
CA ASP A 433 -38.41 -4.58 -0.87
C ASP A 433 -37.50 -4.81 -2.09
N LYS A 434 -38.09 -5.44 -3.12
CA LYS A 434 -37.44 -5.73 -4.40
C LYS A 434 -37.22 -4.48 -5.29
N ASP A 435 -37.87 -3.37 -4.98
CA ASP A 435 -37.85 -2.14 -5.77
C ASP A 435 -36.85 -1.11 -5.24
N THR A 436 -36.17 -1.41 -4.12
CA THR A 436 -35.09 -0.58 -3.58
C THR A 436 -34.03 -0.32 -4.64
N LYS A 437 -33.85 0.93 -5.06
CA LYS A 437 -32.82 1.33 -6.02
C LYS A 437 -32.14 2.58 -5.51
N PHE A 438 -30.81 2.57 -5.53
CA PHE A 438 -29.99 3.75 -5.26
C PHE A 438 -29.31 4.19 -6.55
N THR A 439 -29.15 5.49 -6.71
CA THR A 439 -28.45 6.08 -7.85
C THR A 439 -27.34 7.02 -7.37
N ILE A 440 -26.26 7.11 -8.13
CA ILE A 440 -25.17 8.04 -7.88
C ILE A 440 -24.65 8.59 -9.22
N GLY A 441 -24.63 9.92 -9.37
CA GLY A 441 -24.31 10.56 -10.64
C GLY A 441 -25.20 10.08 -11.81
N GLY A 442 -26.49 9.83 -11.54
CA GLY A 442 -27.47 9.34 -12.53
C GLY A 442 -27.36 7.85 -12.89
N ALA A 443 -26.39 7.11 -12.36
CA ALA A 443 -26.23 5.67 -12.60
C ALA A 443 -26.75 4.84 -11.43
N THR A 444 -27.47 3.75 -11.72
CA THR A 444 -27.97 2.81 -10.70
C THR A 444 -26.82 2.03 -10.08
N VAL A 445 -26.80 1.96 -8.74
CA VAL A 445 -25.84 1.14 -7.99
C VAL A 445 -26.33 -0.31 -7.96
N PRO A 446 -25.51 -1.29 -8.38
CA PRO A 446 -25.86 -2.71 -8.32
C PRO A 446 -26.19 -3.19 -6.90
N ILE A 447 -27.20 -4.04 -6.77
CA ILE A 447 -27.56 -4.71 -5.50
C ILE A 447 -26.92 -6.09 -5.49
N THR A 448 -26.32 -6.45 -4.36
CA THR A 448 -25.73 -7.75 -4.11
C THR A 448 -26.24 -8.36 -2.80
N SER A 449 -26.28 -9.68 -2.72
CA SER A 449 -26.56 -10.43 -1.49
C SER A 449 -25.29 -10.71 -0.68
N ARG A 450 -24.12 -10.43 -1.24
CA ARG A 450 -22.81 -10.67 -0.63
C ARG A 450 -21.86 -9.54 -0.99
N ILE A 451 -21.23 -8.96 0.03
CA ILE A 451 -20.25 -7.89 -0.14
C ILE A 451 -18.94 -8.20 0.57
N ARG A 452 -17.84 -7.67 0.04
CA ARG A 452 -16.53 -7.76 0.69
C ARG A 452 -16.18 -6.43 1.33
N ASP A 453 -16.05 -6.42 2.65
CA ASP A 453 -15.72 -5.24 3.43
C ASP A 453 -14.44 -5.45 4.23
N LEU A 454 -13.42 -4.63 3.96
CA LEU A 454 -12.09 -4.66 4.61
C LEU A 454 -11.47 -6.06 4.78
N GLY A 455 -11.78 -6.97 3.86
CA GLY A 455 -11.28 -8.35 3.85
C GLY A 455 -12.26 -9.41 4.35
N MET A 456 -13.35 -9.02 5.01
CA MET A 456 -14.42 -9.92 5.44
C MET A 456 -15.55 -9.98 4.41
N PHE A 457 -16.33 -11.06 4.43
CA PHE A 457 -17.54 -11.17 3.61
C PHE A 457 -18.76 -11.03 4.50
N PHE A 458 -19.65 -10.12 4.13
CA PHE A 458 -20.97 -9.99 4.72
C PHE A 458 -22.02 -10.49 3.73
N THR A 459 -23.03 -11.18 4.24
CA THR A 459 -24.20 -11.63 3.48
C THR A 459 -25.45 -10.97 4.02
N SER A 460 -26.49 -10.88 3.19
CA SER A 460 -27.76 -10.21 3.55
C SER A 460 -28.49 -10.82 4.75
N ASP A 461 -28.19 -12.06 5.11
CA ASP A 461 -28.69 -12.78 6.29
C ASP A 461 -27.78 -12.66 7.51
N LEU A 462 -26.72 -11.83 7.44
CA LEU A 462 -25.69 -11.66 8.47
C LEU A 462 -24.95 -12.96 8.86
N SER A 463 -25.02 -13.99 8.03
CA SER A 463 -24.29 -15.24 8.24
C SER A 463 -22.81 -15.12 7.86
N PHE A 464 -21.94 -15.59 8.74
CA PHE A 464 -20.50 -15.66 8.45
C PHE A 464 -20.08 -16.99 7.81
N SER A 465 -20.99 -17.95 7.59
CA SER A 465 -20.66 -19.27 7.05
C SER A 465 -19.85 -19.17 5.76
N ASN A 466 -20.26 -18.29 4.84
CA ASN A 466 -19.56 -18.11 3.57
C ASN A 466 -18.13 -17.56 3.75
N HIS A 467 -17.95 -16.63 4.69
CA HIS A 467 -16.63 -16.11 5.02
C HIS A 467 -15.75 -17.21 5.60
N ILE A 468 -16.27 -17.96 6.58
CA ILE A 468 -15.60 -19.09 7.23
C ILE A 468 -15.18 -20.13 6.19
N ASP A 469 -16.08 -20.56 5.29
CA ASP A 469 -15.77 -21.51 4.23
C ASP A 469 -14.66 -21.01 3.30
N THR A 470 -14.67 -19.72 2.98
CA THR A 470 -13.65 -19.09 2.12
C THR A 470 -12.29 -19.06 2.82
N VAL A 471 -12.26 -18.76 4.12
CA VAL A 471 -11.04 -18.76 4.94
C VAL A 471 -10.52 -20.18 5.10
N LEU A 472 -11.37 -21.14 5.48
CA LEU A 472 -11.02 -22.55 5.61
C LEU A 472 -10.47 -23.10 4.30
N ARG A 473 -11.08 -22.78 3.15
CA ARG A 473 -10.54 -23.21 1.85
C ARG A 473 -9.15 -22.67 1.58
N LYS A 474 -8.89 -21.40 1.90
CA LYS A 474 -7.54 -20.80 1.76
C LYS A 474 -6.55 -21.44 2.73
N ALA A 475 -6.97 -21.73 3.96
CA ALA A 475 -6.15 -22.43 4.94
C ALA A 475 -5.82 -23.85 4.46
N HIS A 476 -6.80 -24.62 4.00
CA HIS A 476 -6.61 -25.95 3.43
C HIS A 476 -5.70 -25.94 2.19
N GLN A 477 -5.88 -24.99 1.27
CA GLN A 477 -4.97 -24.83 0.13
C GLN A 477 -3.53 -24.63 0.60
N ARG A 478 -3.34 -23.82 1.66
CA ARG A 478 -2.02 -23.59 2.22
C ARG A 478 -1.45 -24.87 2.83
N VAL A 479 -2.21 -25.55 3.67
CA VAL A 479 -1.82 -26.81 4.32
C VAL A 479 -1.51 -27.91 3.30
N ASN A 480 -2.31 -28.04 2.23
CA ASN A 480 -2.12 -29.07 1.21
C ASN A 480 -0.83 -28.88 0.41
N ILE A 481 -0.44 -27.64 0.13
CA ILE A 481 0.86 -27.36 -0.49
C ILE A 481 1.99 -27.83 0.44
N PHE A 482 1.84 -27.68 1.76
CA PHE A 482 2.83 -28.15 2.73
C PHE A 482 2.91 -29.67 2.82
N SER A 483 1.78 -30.37 2.76
CA SER A 483 1.76 -31.83 2.80
C SER A 483 2.25 -32.47 1.49
N MET A 484 1.89 -31.90 0.33
CA MET A 484 2.30 -32.43 -0.98
C MET A 484 3.74 -32.10 -1.37
N CYS A 485 4.27 -30.91 -1.04
CA CYS A 485 5.62 -30.52 -1.46
C CYS A 485 6.75 -31.15 -0.62
N SER A 486 6.45 -32.09 0.28
CA SER A 486 7.43 -32.70 1.18
C SER A 486 8.25 -31.63 1.94
N VAL A 487 7.58 -30.54 2.34
CA VAL A 487 8.21 -29.36 2.99
C VAL A 487 8.27 -29.53 4.50
N MET A 488 7.48 -30.45 5.08
CA MET A 488 7.40 -30.72 6.51
C MET A 488 7.21 -32.21 6.81
N ARG A 489 7.70 -32.66 7.97
CA ARG A 489 7.27 -33.92 8.60
C ARG A 489 5.88 -33.72 9.24
N VAL A 490 5.05 -34.77 9.21
CA VAL A 490 3.68 -34.78 9.76
C VAL A 490 3.61 -34.28 11.21
N SER A 491 4.63 -34.59 12.03
CA SER A 491 4.75 -34.15 13.42
C SER A 491 4.88 -32.63 13.63
N THR A 492 5.32 -31.89 12.62
CA THR A 492 5.49 -30.42 12.67
C THR A 492 4.23 -29.68 12.21
N LEU A 493 3.34 -30.39 11.51
CA LEU A 493 2.07 -29.85 11.04
C LEU A 493 1.10 -29.67 12.21
N SER A 494 1.06 -30.62 13.15
CA SER A 494 0.14 -30.63 14.31
C SER A 494 0.43 -29.51 15.31
N SER A 495 1.68 -29.10 15.49
CA SER A 495 2.07 -28.04 16.43
C SER A 495 1.78 -26.62 15.91
N ASN A 496 1.59 -26.44 14.60
CA ASN A 496 1.42 -25.13 13.97
C ASN A 496 0.02 -24.90 13.39
N VAL A 497 -0.94 -25.81 13.58
CA VAL A 497 -2.30 -25.71 13.01
C VAL A 497 -2.98 -24.39 13.40
N SER A 498 -2.77 -23.90 14.62
CA SER A 498 -3.33 -22.63 15.11
C SER A 498 -2.81 -21.39 14.38
N LEU A 499 -1.66 -21.46 13.70
CA LEU A 499 -1.11 -20.38 12.87
C LEU A 499 -1.68 -20.39 11.43
N PHE A 500 -2.36 -21.47 11.04
CA PHE A 500 -2.96 -21.62 9.71
C PHE A 500 -4.47 -21.31 9.68
N MET A 501 -5.16 -21.39 10.82
CA MET A 501 -6.51 -20.86 11.03
C MET A 501 -6.45 -19.35 11.23
#